data_AF-A0A975DEQ4-F1
#
_entry.id   AF-A0A975DEQ4-F1
#
_cell.length_a   1.000
_cell.length_b   1.000
_cell.length_c   1.000
_cell.angle_alpha   90.00
_cell.angle_beta   90.00
_cell.angle_gamma   90.00
#
_symmetry.space_group_name_H-M   'P 1'
#
loop_
_entity.id
_entity.type
_entity.pdbx_description
1 polymer ?
#
loop_
_entity_poly.entity_id
_entity_poly.type
_entity_poly.pdbx_seq_one_letter_code
_entity_poly.pdbx_strand_id
1 'polypeptide(L)' 'MPKTEDNKKINSSSPLSDAPPHIQLAVDLIMILESHQIEPDVALEALEIVKLDLEYKLKEKNTA' A
#
# COMPACT_ATOMS: atom_id res chain seq x y z
N MET A 1 -8.36 -4.71 45.52
CA MET A 1 -8.48 -3.82 44.33
C MET A 1 -7.82 -2.50 44.69
N PRO A 2 -7.09 -1.79 43.81
CA PRO A 2 -7.28 -1.57 42.36
C PRO A 2 -6.27 -2.38 41.49
N LYS A 3 -6.52 -2.82 40.24
CA LYS A 3 -7.04 -2.20 39.00
C LYS A 3 -6.05 -1.22 38.34
N THR A 4 -5.17 -1.75 37.49
CA THR A 4 -4.68 -1.15 36.21
C THR A 4 -4.15 -2.36 35.40
N GLU A 5 -4.88 -2.96 34.47
CA GLU A 5 -5.20 -2.44 33.13
C GLU A 5 -4.02 -1.76 32.42
N ASP A 6 -2.87 -2.43 32.38
CA ASP A 6 -1.89 -2.22 31.31
C ASP A 6 -2.38 -2.92 30.04
N ASN A 7 -3.53 -2.46 29.52
CA ASN A 7 -3.77 -2.52 28.09
C ASN A 7 -2.77 -1.54 27.46
N LYS A 8 -1.52 -1.98 27.32
CA LYS A 8 -0.59 -1.40 26.38
C LYS A 8 -1.13 -1.76 25.00
N LYS A 9 -2.16 -1.03 24.58
CA LYS A 9 -2.49 -0.81 23.18
C LYS A 9 -1.18 -0.33 22.61
N ILE A 10 -0.48 -1.25 21.95
CA ILE A 10 0.74 -0.91 21.25
C ILE A 10 0.20 -0.07 20.11
N ASN A 11 0.18 1.25 20.33
CA ASN A 11 -0.03 2.21 19.28
C ASN A 11 1.21 2.03 18.40
N SER A 12 1.17 1.06 17.49
CA SER A 12 2.07 1.01 16.35
C SER A 12 1.64 2.15 15.43
N SER A 13 1.77 3.39 15.91
CA SER A 13 1.77 4.58 15.08
C SER A 13 3.11 4.58 14.33
N SER A 14 3.26 3.62 13.42
CA SER A 14 4.25 3.75 12.36
C SER A 14 3.82 4.97 11.56
N PRO A 15 4.73 5.90 11.22
CA PRO A 15 4.43 7.11 10.43
C PRO A 15 3.66 6.85 9.12
N LEU A 16 3.64 5.59 8.68
CA LEU A 16 2.89 5.09 7.54
C LEU A 16 1.37 5.08 7.75
N SER A 17 0.83 4.84 8.96
CA SER A 17 -0.63 4.77 9.16
C SER A 17 -1.34 6.09 8.90
N ASP A 18 -0.61 7.20 9.04
CA ASP A 18 -1.13 8.57 8.89
C ASP A 18 -0.81 9.16 7.50
N ALA A 19 -0.11 8.42 6.65
CA ALA A 19 0.24 8.87 5.29
C ALA A 19 -1.00 8.87 4.38
N PRO A 20 -1.02 9.65 3.28
CA PRO A 20 -2.09 9.58 2.30
C PRO A 20 -2.28 8.14 1.76
N PRO A 21 -3.51 7.72 1.40
CA PRO A 21 -3.78 6.34 1.00
C PRO A 21 -2.89 5.80 -0.13
N HIS A 22 -2.53 6.64 -1.08
CA HIS A 22 -1.64 6.26 -2.19
C HIS A 22 -0.20 6.01 -1.74
N ILE A 23 0.27 6.70 -0.70
CA ILE A 23 1.60 6.47 -0.11
C ILE A 23 1.61 5.16 0.67
N GLN A 24 0.57 4.88 1.45
CA GLN A 24 0.43 3.61 2.17
C GLN A 24 0.45 2.43 1.19
N LEU A 25 -0.36 2.51 0.13
CA LEU A 25 -0.43 1.47 -0.89
C LEU A 25 0.92 1.30 -1.63
N ALA A 26 1.62 2.38 -1.94
CA ALA A 26 2.93 2.28 -2.58
C ALA A 26 3.94 1.51 -1.70
N VAL A 27 3.92 1.74 -0.38
CA VAL A 27 4.80 1.06 0.56
C VAL A 27 4.43 -0.42 0.71
N ASP A 28 3.14 -0.73 0.77
CA ASP A 28 2.66 -2.11 0.79
C ASP A 28 3.08 -2.87 -0.48
N LEU A 29 2.97 -2.24 -1.65
CA LEU A 29 3.39 -2.81 -2.92
C LEU A 29 4.91 -3.05 -2.96
N ILE A 30 5.73 -2.11 -2.49
CA ILE A 30 7.18 -2.27 -2.41
C ILE A 30 7.53 -3.45 -1.51
N MET A 31 6.91 -3.55 -0.33
CA MET A 31 7.13 -4.66 0.59
C MET A 31 6.80 -6.01 -0.06
N ILE A 32 5.70 -6.09 -0.83
CA ILE A 32 5.32 -7.31 -1.55
C ILE A 32 6.37 -7.68 -2.61
N LEU A 33 6.83 -6.71 -3.39
CA LEU A 33 7.82 -6.95 -4.45
C LEU A 33 9.15 -7.43 -3.86
N GLU A 34 9.62 -6.79 -2.79
CA GLU A 34 10.84 -7.18 -2.08
C GLU A 34 10.70 -8.57 -1.43
N SER A 35 9.57 -8.89 -0.80
CA SER A 35 9.37 -10.19 -0.15
C SER A 35 9.40 -11.35 -1.14
N HIS A 36 9.02 -11.10 -2.40
CA HIS A 36 9.06 -12.07 -3.48
C HIS A 36 10.35 -11.99 -4.32
N GLN A 37 11.32 -11.15 -3.93
CA GLN A 37 12.59 -10.97 -4.63
C GLN A 37 12.40 -10.63 -6.12
N ILE A 38 11.40 -9.79 -6.42
CA ILE A 38 11.16 -9.33 -7.78
C ILE A 38 12.22 -8.30 -8.15
N GLU A 39 12.91 -8.52 -9.26
CA GLU A 39 13.89 -7.57 -9.77
C GLU A 39 13.23 -6.22 -10.12
N PRO A 40 13.89 -5.07 -9.85
CA PRO A 40 13.27 -3.75 -10.04
C PRO A 40 12.82 -3.47 -11.48
N ASP A 41 13.53 -3.96 -12.48
CA ASP A 41 13.17 -3.81 -13.90
C ASP A 41 11.87 -4.55 -14.23
N VAL A 42 11.74 -5.81 -13.80
CA VAL A 42 10.52 -6.61 -13.93
C VAL A 42 9.36 -5.97 -13.18
N ALA A 43 9.61 -5.46 -11.97
CA ALA A 43 8.59 -4.75 -11.19
C ALA A 43 8.09 -3.49 -11.91
N LEU A 44 8.98 -2.71 -12.50
CA LEU A 44 8.61 -1.50 -13.26
C LEU A 44 7.78 -1.83 -14.49
N GLU A 45 8.16 -2.86 -15.26
CA GLU A 45 7.37 -3.32 -16.41
C GLU A 45 5.96 -3.77 -16.00
N ALA A 46 5.85 -4.53 -14.91
CA ALA A 46 4.56 -4.97 -14.37
C ALA A 46 3.70 -3.79 -13.88
N LEU A 47 4.32 -2.82 -13.18
CA LEU A 47 3.62 -1.63 -12.68
C LEU A 47 3.12 -0.73 -13.80
N GLU A 48 3.82 -0.65 -14.94
CA GLU A 48 3.32 0.09 -16.10
C GLU A 48 2.06 -0.57 -16.69
N ILE A 49 2.03 -1.91 -16.76
CA ILE A 49 0.82 -2.64 -17.19
C ILE A 49 -0.35 -2.37 -16.24
N VAL A 50 -0.12 -2.44 -14.92
CA VAL A 50 -1.14 -2.14 -13.90
C VAL A 50 -1.64 -0.69 -14.04
N LYS A 51 -0.74 0.27 -14.22
CA LYS A 51 -1.09 1.68 -14.43
C LYS A 51 -2.00 1.85 -15.65
N LEU A 52 -1.64 1.26 -16.79
CA LEU A 52 -2.44 1.33 -18.01
C LEU A 52 -3.85 0.74 -17.84
N ASP A 53 -3.99 -0.39 -17.13
CA ASP A 53 -5.29 -1.00 -16.80
C ASP A 53 -6.14 -0.07 -15.92
N LEU A 54 -5.56 0.55 -14.89
CA LEU A 54 -6.26 1.50 -14.03
C LEU A 54 -6.68 2.76 -14.79
N GLU A 55 -5.82 3.30 -15.65
CA GLU A 55 -6.16 4.43 -16.52
C GLU A 55 -7.31 4.09 -17.48
N TYR A 56 -7.31 2.88 -18.05
CA TYR A 56 -8.40 2.41 -18.90
C TYR A 56 -9.72 2.34 -18.12
N LYS A 57 -9.72 1.75 -16.91
CA LYS A 57 -10.89 1.70 -16.03
C LYS A 57 -11.42 3.09 -15.63
N LEU A 58 -10.53 4.05 -15.41
CA LEU A 58 -10.92 5.44 -15.15
C LEU A 58 -11.58 6.09 -16.36
N LYS A 59 -11.09 5.82 -17.58
CA LYS A 59 -11.72 6.30 -18.82
C LYS A 59 -13.11 5.69 -18.99
N GLU A 60 -13.25 4.38 -18.80
CA GLU A 60 -14.55 3.70 -18.89
C GLU A 60 -15.56 4.26 -17.89
N LYS A 61 -15.13 4.51 -16.64
CA LYS A 61 -15.96 5.12 -15.60
C LYS A 61 -16.42 6.54 -15.93
N ASN A 62 -15.64 7.27 -16.73
CA ASN A 62 -15.97 8.65 -17.14
C ASN A 62 -16.81 8.69 -18.43
N THR A 63 -16.95 7.57 -19.14
CA THR A 63 -17.78 7.43 -20.35
C THR A 63 -19.14 6.78 -20.09
N ALA A 64 -19.39 6.32 -18.86
CA ALA A 64 -20.67 5.80 -18.38
C ALA A 64 -21.42 6.88 -17.59
#